data_AF-A0A537GBD5-F1
#
_entry.id   AF-A0A537GBD5-F1
#
_cell.length_a   1.000
_cell.length_b   1.000
_cell.length_c   1.000
_cell.angle_alpha   90.00
_cell.angle_beta   90.00
_cell.angle_gamma   90.00
#
_symmetry.space_group_name_H-M   'P 1'
#
loop_
_entity.id
_entity.type
_entity.pdbx_description
1 polymer ?
#
loop_
_entity_poly.entity_id
_entity_poly.type
_entity_poly.pdbx_seq_one_letter_code
_entity_poly.pdbx_strand_id
1 'polypeptide(L)'
;METSPRLKDAVDYSKDFQILEKMEWAFSKRDVNHFRNVLESRPSLFLRVHAVCMLADLKDEGAVSPLAKVLREDASPLVRHEAAFVLGQLGFKSAVPALIEAMEQDDSVLVRHESAVALGSIGDERARSGLQKAAQDLDEDVRYSAEIALADLAFLKHLRSRTQKT
;
A
#
# COMPACT_ATOMS: atom_id res chain seq x y z
N MET A 1 -10.31 38.64 32.23
CA MET A 1 -10.91 37.85 31.13
C MET A 1 -10.10 38.15 29.89
N GLU A 2 -8.98 37.46 29.72
CA GLU A 2 -8.16 37.58 28.52
C GLU A 2 -8.79 36.73 27.42
N THR A 3 -9.15 37.38 26.32
CA THR A 3 -9.64 36.73 25.11
C THR A 3 -8.50 35.94 24.48
N SER A 4 -8.64 34.62 24.49
CA SER A 4 -7.76 33.68 23.79
C SER A 4 -7.48 34.13 22.35
N PRO A 5 -6.22 34.08 21.85
CA PRO A 5 -5.92 34.45 20.48
C PRO A 5 -6.61 33.47 19.53
N ARG A 6 -7.53 34.02 18.73
CA ARG A 6 -8.26 33.34 17.66
C ARG A 6 -7.30 32.50 16.81
N LEU A 7 -7.69 31.23 16.58
CA LEU A 7 -7.30 30.35 15.48
C LEU A 7 -7.19 31.16 14.17
N LYS A 8 -6.01 31.67 13.83
CA LYS A 8 -5.82 32.56 12.67
C LYS A 8 -5.16 31.91 11.46
N ASP A 9 -4.84 30.62 11.53
CA ASP A 9 -4.33 29.86 10.39
C ASP A 9 -5.13 28.55 10.24
N ALA A 10 -6.43 28.66 9.98
CA ALA A 10 -7.18 27.49 9.52
C ALA A 10 -6.65 27.11 8.14
N VAL A 11 -6.08 25.91 8.00
CA VAL A 11 -5.65 25.36 6.71
C VAL A 11 -6.86 25.38 5.77
N ASP A 12 -6.74 26.06 4.63
CA ASP A 12 -7.80 26.16 3.63
C ASP A 12 -7.86 24.87 2.80
N TYR A 13 -8.80 23.99 3.14
CA TYR A 13 -9.05 22.73 2.44
C TYR A 13 -10.03 22.86 1.26
N SER A 14 -10.45 24.08 0.88
CA SER A 14 -11.48 24.28 -0.15
C SER A 14 -11.13 23.63 -1.50
N LYS A 15 -9.85 23.69 -1.90
CA LYS A 15 -9.35 23.02 -3.11
C LYS A 15 -9.34 21.49 -2.97
N ASP A 16 -9.01 21.00 -1.78
CA ASP A 16 -8.98 19.56 -1.53
C ASP A 16 -10.39 18.96 -1.59
N PHE A 17 -11.39 19.66 -1.04
CA PHE A 17 -12.79 19.22 -1.11
C PHE A 17 -13.30 19.16 -2.56
N GLN A 18 -12.94 20.11 -3.42
CA GLN A 18 -13.31 20.06 -4.85
C GLN A 18 -12.69 18.85 -5.58
N ILE A 19 -11.47 18.45 -5.20
CA ILE A 19 -10.84 17.26 -5.78
C ILE A 19 -11.50 16.00 -5.22
N LEU A 20 -11.79 15.97 -3.91
CA LEU A 20 -12.46 14.84 -3.26
C LEU A 20 -13.86 14.59 -3.84
N GLU A 21 -14.65 15.64 -4.10
CA GLU A 21 -15.96 15.51 -4.77
C GLU A 21 -15.84 14.88 -6.16
N LYS A 22 -14.78 15.23 -6.92
CA LYS A 22 -14.51 14.61 -8.22
C LYS A 22 -14.06 13.15 -8.09
N MET A 23 -13.28 12.84 -7.05
CA MET A 23 -12.88 11.48 -6.73
C MET A 23 -14.09 10.61 -6.37
N GLU A 24 -15.04 11.11 -5.58
CA GLU A 24 -16.30 10.41 -5.27
C GLU A 24 -17.12 10.11 -6.54
N TRP A 25 -17.21 11.09 -7.43
CA TRP A 25 -17.87 10.88 -8.71
C TRP A 25 -17.14 9.83 -9.56
N ALA A 26 -15.81 9.91 -9.67
CA ALA A 26 -14.99 8.94 -10.40
C ALA A 26 -15.09 7.52 -9.80
N PHE A 27 -15.16 7.42 -8.46
CA PHE A 27 -15.37 6.16 -7.75
C PHE A 27 -16.69 5.52 -8.15
N SER A 28 -17.78 6.31 -8.19
CA SER A 28 -19.10 5.83 -8.64
C SER A 28 -19.09 5.30 -10.08
N LYS A 29 -18.13 5.75 -10.91
CA LYS A 29 -17.92 5.29 -12.29
C LYS A 29 -16.84 4.22 -12.42
N ARG A 30 -16.20 3.84 -11.31
CA ARG A 30 -15.05 2.92 -11.27
C ARG A 30 -13.90 3.36 -12.19
N ASP A 31 -13.68 4.66 -12.32
CA ASP A 31 -12.65 5.23 -13.19
C ASP A 31 -11.27 5.23 -12.50
N VAL A 32 -10.54 4.12 -12.65
CA VAL A 32 -9.17 3.97 -12.14
C VAL A 32 -8.21 5.03 -12.71
N ASN A 33 -8.42 5.50 -13.94
CA ASN A 33 -7.53 6.49 -14.56
C ASN A 33 -7.64 7.85 -13.89
N HIS A 34 -8.82 8.22 -13.37
CA HIS A 34 -8.99 9.44 -12.59
C HIS A 34 -8.07 9.44 -11.36
N PHE A 35 -8.05 8.37 -10.58
CA PHE A 35 -7.21 8.27 -9.39
C PHE A 35 -5.72 8.27 -9.72
N ARG A 36 -5.32 7.65 -10.84
CA ARG A 36 -3.95 7.76 -11.36
C ARG A 36 -3.57 9.23 -11.57
N ASN A 37 -4.42 9.99 -12.26
CA ASN A 37 -4.16 11.41 -12.53
C ASN A 37 -4.09 12.23 -11.24
N VAL A 38 -4.96 11.94 -10.27
CA VAL A 38 -4.92 12.58 -8.94
C VAL A 38 -3.58 12.31 -8.27
N LEU A 39 -3.13 11.05 -8.20
CA LEU A 39 -1.86 10.68 -7.57
C LEU A 39 -0.64 11.32 -8.28
N GLU A 40 -0.68 11.38 -9.61
CA GLU A 40 0.39 12.01 -10.42
C GLU A 40 0.46 13.53 -10.26
N SER A 41 -0.68 14.20 -10.02
CA SER A 41 -0.69 15.63 -9.74
C SER A 41 -0.10 15.99 -8.36
N ARG A 42 0.27 14.98 -7.57
CA ARG A 42 0.86 15.09 -6.22
C ARG A 42 0.16 16.14 -5.34
N PRO A 43 -1.17 16.00 -5.10
CA PRO A 43 -1.95 16.90 -4.27
C PRO A 43 -1.57 16.75 -2.80
N SER A 44 -2.37 17.31 -1.89
CA SER A 44 -2.14 17.16 -0.45
C SER A 44 -2.04 15.69 -0.03
N LEU A 45 -1.32 15.45 1.08
CA LEU A 45 -1.19 14.10 1.65
C LEU A 45 -2.55 13.46 1.91
N PHE A 46 -3.51 14.25 2.40
CA PHE A 46 -4.90 13.84 2.63
C PHE A 46 -5.53 13.22 1.37
N LEU A 47 -5.43 13.91 0.23
CA LEU A 47 -5.99 13.43 -1.04
C LEU A 47 -5.28 12.21 -1.58
N ARG A 48 -3.96 12.12 -1.43
CA ARG A 48 -3.20 10.94 -1.90
C ARG A 48 -3.56 9.70 -1.12
N VAL A 49 -3.67 9.79 0.20
CA VAL A 49 -4.17 8.69 1.05
C VAL A 49 -5.58 8.28 0.63
N HIS A 50 -6.51 9.24 0.48
CA HIS A 50 -7.88 8.92 0.04
C HIS A 50 -7.90 8.25 -1.34
N ALA A 51 -7.09 8.72 -2.29
CA ALA A 51 -7.02 8.12 -3.62
C ALA A 51 -6.49 6.67 -3.58
N VAL A 52 -5.52 6.38 -2.71
CA VAL A 52 -5.00 5.02 -2.49
C VAL A 52 -6.09 4.11 -1.91
N CYS A 53 -6.80 4.55 -0.87
CA CYS A 53 -7.89 3.75 -0.26
C CYS A 53 -9.04 3.52 -1.25
N MET A 54 -9.46 4.55 -1.99
CA MET A 54 -10.54 4.42 -2.98
C MET A 54 -10.15 3.47 -4.12
N LEU A 55 -8.88 3.48 -4.56
CA LEU A 55 -8.38 2.48 -5.51
C LEU A 55 -8.45 1.05 -4.96
N ALA A 56 -8.22 0.86 -3.65
CA ALA A 56 -8.36 -0.44 -3.01
C ALA A 56 -9.82 -0.93 -3.03
N ASP A 57 -10.77 -0.04 -2.72
CA ASP A 57 -12.20 -0.35 -2.68
C ASP A 57 -12.78 -0.69 -4.06
N LEU A 58 -12.16 -0.22 -5.14
CA LEU A 58 -12.52 -0.64 -6.49
C LEU A 58 -12.28 -2.13 -6.71
N LYS A 59 -11.31 -2.75 -6.01
CA LYS A 59 -10.95 -4.18 -6.16
C LYS A 59 -10.64 -4.56 -7.61
N ASP A 60 -9.94 -3.67 -8.31
CA ASP A 60 -9.61 -3.80 -9.73
C ASP A 60 -8.10 -4.03 -9.89
N GLU A 61 -7.71 -5.04 -10.67
CA GLU A 61 -6.29 -5.31 -10.93
C GLU A 61 -5.61 -4.14 -11.69
N GLY A 62 -6.39 -3.34 -12.43
CA GLY A 62 -5.92 -2.11 -13.05
C GLY A 62 -5.39 -1.07 -12.06
N ALA A 63 -5.74 -1.16 -10.77
CA ALA A 63 -5.23 -0.32 -9.70
C ALA A 63 -3.79 -0.70 -9.27
N VAL A 64 -3.33 -1.92 -9.54
CA VAL A 64 -2.01 -2.41 -9.09
C VAL A 64 -0.88 -1.56 -9.66
N SER A 65 -0.93 -1.20 -10.94
CA SER A 65 0.14 -0.42 -11.57
C SER A 65 0.25 1.01 -10.98
N PRO A 66 -0.84 1.79 -10.84
CA PRO A 66 -0.83 3.05 -10.11
C PRO A 66 -0.32 2.94 -8.67
N LEU A 67 -0.81 1.95 -7.92
CA LEU A 67 -0.43 1.75 -6.52
C LEU A 67 1.06 1.36 -6.39
N ALA A 68 1.57 0.51 -7.27
CA ALA A 68 3.00 0.16 -7.32
C ALA A 68 3.88 1.38 -7.63
N LYS A 69 3.40 2.34 -8.43
CA LYS A 69 4.09 3.61 -8.67
C LYS A 69 4.12 4.47 -7.41
N VAL A 70 3.00 4.57 -6.69
CA VAL A 70 2.93 5.28 -5.40
C VAL A 70 3.91 4.67 -4.41
N LEU A 71 3.93 3.34 -4.28
CA LEU A 71 4.84 2.60 -3.40
C LEU A 71 6.32 2.88 -3.70
N ARG A 72 6.70 3.16 -4.95
CA ARG A 72 8.10 3.46 -5.31
C ARG A 72 8.47 4.93 -5.17
N GLU A 73 7.54 5.83 -5.48
CA GLU A 73 7.89 7.22 -5.84
C GLU A 73 7.26 8.28 -4.93
N ASP A 74 6.31 7.94 -4.06
CA ASP A 74 5.70 8.95 -3.18
C ASP A 74 6.72 9.44 -2.15
N ALA A 75 6.77 10.76 -1.97
CA ALA A 75 7.69 11.40 -1.05
C ALA A 75 7.38 11.08 0.42
N SER A 76 6.13 10.71 0.73
CA SER A 76 5.71 10.40 2.09
C SER A 76 5.80 8.89 2.35
N PRO A 77 6.59 8.44 3.35
CA PRO A 77 6.62 7.03 3.73
C PRO A 77 5.26 6.53 4.22
N LEU A 78 4.41 7.41 4.75
CA LEU A 78 3.02 7.08 5.13
C LEU A 78 2.18 6.69 3.91
N VAL A 79 2.31 7.43 2.80
CA VAL A 79 1.56 7.13 1.57
C VAL A 79 2.11 5.87 0.89
N ARG A 80 3.43 5.66 0.92
CA ARG A 80 4.04 4.42 0.43
C ARG A 80 3.62 3.20 1.26
N HIS A 81 3.61 3.32 2.59
CA HIS A 81 3.09 2.31 3.50
C HIS A 81 1.65 1.96 3.16
N GLU A 82 0.78 2.96 3.01
CA GLU A 82 -0.63 2.74 2.65
C GLU A 82 -0.74 2.01 1.31
N ALA A 83 0.09 2.37 0.33
CA ALA A 83 0.14 1.67 -0.96
C ALA A 83 0.55 0.20 -0.81
N ALA A 84 1.54 -0.13 0.02
CA ALA A 84 1.92 -1.52 0.31
C ALA A 84 0.78 -2.30 0.96
N PHE A 85 0.15 -1.71 1.98
CA PHE A 85 -0.99 -2.30 2.70
C PHE A 85 -2.13 -2.65 1.73
N VAL A 86 -2.58 -1.69 0.92
CA VAL A 86 -3.70 -1.94 -0.01
C VAL A 86 -3.34 -2.91 -1.12
N LEU A 87 -2.09 -2.94 -1.60
CA LEU A 87 -1.62 -3.94 -2.56
C LEU A 87 -1.70 -5.36 -1.96
N GLY A 88 -1.37 -5.51 -0.68
CA GLY A 88 -1.56 -6.75 0.08
C GLY A 88 -3.03 -7.15 0.15
N GLN A 89 -3.91 -6.21 0.50
CA GLN A 89 -5.37 -6.46 0.59
C GLN A 89 -6.00 -6.86 -0.76
N LEU A 90 -5.55 -6.25 -1.86
CA LEU A 90 -6.02 -6.59 -3.20
C LEU A 90 -5.62 -8.02 -3.61
N GLY A 91 -4.49 -8.53 -3.10
CA GLY A 91 -4.09 -9.92 -3.29
C GLY A 91 -3.59 -10.26 -4.71
N PHE A 92 -3.46 -9.29 -5.61
CA PHE A 92 -3.05 -9.54 -6.99
C PHE A 92 -1.54 -9.83 -7.07
N LYS A 93 -1.21 -10.97 -7.68
CA LYS A 93 0.17 -11.42 -7.89
C LYS A 93 1.01 -10.49 -8.76
N SER A 94 0.37 -9.62 -9.54
CA SER A 94 1.03 -8.57 -10.32
C SER A 94 1.70 -7.50 -9.43
N ALA A 95 1.31 -7.37 -8.16
CA ALA A 95 1.92 -6.47 -7.18
C ALA A 95 3.26 -6.96 -6.60
N VAL A 96 3.48 -8.29 -6.60
CA VAL A 96 4.60 -8.94 -5.92
C VAL A 96 5.98 -8.35 -6.27
N PRO A 97 6.31 -8.05 -7.53
CA PRO A 97 7.62 -7.45 -7.85
C PRO A 97 7.85 -6.11 -7.15
N ALA A 98 6.83 -5.25 -7.11
CA ALA A 98 6.94 -3.93 -6.48
C ALA A 98 7.05 -4.02 -4.95
N LEU A 99 6.32 -4.97 -4.34
CA LEU A 99 6.39 -5.21 -2.91
C LEU A 99 7.74 -5.82 -2.49
N ILE A 100 8.33 -6.71 -3.30
CA ILE A 100 9.70 -7.22 -3.05
C ILE A 100 10.72 -6.08 -3.09
N GLU A 101 10.63 -5.21 -4.11
CA GLU A 101 11.51 -4.05 -4.24
C GLU A 101 11.42 -3.13 -3.02
N ALA A 102 10.20 -2.75 -2.61
CA ALA A 102 9.99 -1.90 -1.45
C ALA A 102 10.46 -2.55 -0.15
N MET A 103 10.17 -3.83 0.07
CA MET A 103 10.65 -4.58 1.24
C MET A 103 12.18 -4.62 1.31
N GLU A 104 12.88 -4.76 0.19
CA GLU A 104 14.35 -4.87 0.20
C GLU A 104 15.06 -3.51 0.21
N GLN A 105 14.46 -2.45 -0.36
CA GLN A 105 15.19 -1.22 -0.71
C GLN A 105 14.59 0.07 -0.12
N ASP A 106 13.38 0.06 0.44
CA ASP A 106 12.78 1.28 0.99
C ASP A 106 13.53 1.75 2.26
N ASP A 107 13.74 3.06 2.36
CA ASP A 107 14.46 3.67 3.47
C ASP A 107 13.65 3.64 4.78
N SER A 108 12.33 3.59 4.67
CA SER A 108 11.41 3.56 5.80
C SER A 108 11.17 2.13 6.29
N VAL A 109 11.46 1.91 7.57
CA VAL A 109 11.09 0.68 8.30
C VAL A 109 9.60 0.36 8.12
N LEU A 110 8.73 1.38 8.22
CA LEU A 110 7.27 1.23 8.08
C LEU A 110 6.90 0.61 6.72
N VAL A 111 7.52 1.08 5.64
CA VAL A 111 7.24 0.59 4.29
C VAL A 111 7.81 -0.80 4.08
N ARG A 112 9.02 -1.08 4.58
CA ARG A 112 9.63 -2.43 4.48
C ARG A 112 8.80 -3.47 5.24
N HIS A 113 8.40 -3.14 6.47
CA HIS A 113 7.53 -3.94 7.32
C HIS A 113 6.22 -4.28 6.59
N GLU A 114 5.49 -3.26 6.15
CA GLU A 114 4.19 -3.44 5.52
C GLU A 114 4.29 -4.20 4.19
N SER A 115 5.38 -4.00 3.45
CA SER A 115 5.64 -4.75 2.22
C SER A 115 5.86 -6.25 2.50
N ALA A 116 6.53 -6.61 3.60
CA ALA A 116 6.67 -8.01 4.01
C ALA A 116 5.31 -8.64 4.40
N VAL A 117 4.47 -7.90 5.15
CA VAL A 117 3.11 -8.33 5.50
C VAL A 117 2.24 -8.55 4.25
N ALA A 118 2.28 -7.61 3.31
CA ALA A 118 1.56 -7.70 2.05
C ALA A 118 1.98 -8.91 1.20
N LEU A 119 3.29 -9.22 1.15
CA LEU A 119 3.80 -10.39 0.46
C LEU A 119 3.32 -11.71 1.08
N GLY A 120 3.26 -11.80 2.41
CA GLY A 120 2.68 -12.92 3.13
C GLY A 120 1.20 -13.11 2.80
N SER A 121 0.45 -12.01 2.82
CA SER A 121 -0.98 -11.98 2.49
C SER A 121 -1.28 -12.44 1.06
N ILE A 122 -0.47 -12.02 0.08
CA ILE A 122 -0.61 -12.46 -1.32
C ILE A 122 -0.24 -13.95 -1.48
N GLY A 123 0.74 -14.44 -0.71
CA GLY A 123 1.07 -15.87 -0.69
C GLY A 123 1.73 -16.39 -1.98
N ASP A 124 2.49 -15.54 -2.67
CA ASP A 124 3.24 -15.89 -3.87
C ASP A 124 4.68 -16.31 -3.53
N GLU A 125 5.06 -17.52 -3.96
CA GLU A 125 6.38 -18.11 -3.69
C GLU A 125 7.55 -17.31 -4.27
N ARG A 126 7.31 -16.43 -5.25
CA ARG A 126 8.35 -15.51 -5.76
C ARG A 126 8.91 -14.61 -4.65
N ALA A 127 8.14 -14.34 -3.60
CA ALA A 127 8.56 -13.52 -2.46
C ALA A 127 9.55 -14.21 -1.51
N ARG A 128 9.64 -15.56 -1.55
CA ARG A 128 10.35 -16.34 -0.52
C ARG A 128 11.79 -15.90 -0.30
N SER A 129 12.55 -15.71 -1.38
CA SER A 129 13.97 -15.33 -1.30
C SER A 129 14.14 -13.95 -0.66
N GLY A 130 13.31 -12.97 -1.05
CA GLY A 130 13.32 -11.64 -0.46
C GLY A 130 12.96 -11.69 1.03
N LEU A 131 11.91 -12.43 1.39
CA LEU A 131 11.47 -12.58 2.78
C LEU A 131 12.54 -13.25 3.66
N GLN A 132 13.29 -14.22 3.13
CA GLN A 132 14.42 -14.83 3.87
C GLN A 132 15.52 -13.81 4.19
N LYS A 133 15.77 -12.85 3.31
CA LYS A 133 16.69 -11.75 3.59
C LYS A 133 16.10 -10.77 4.59
N ALA A 134 14.83 -10.39 4.43
CA ALA A 134 14.13 -9.46 5.33
C ALA A 134 14.00 -10.01 6.77
N ALA A 135 13.97 -11.34 6.94
CA ALA A 135 14.07 -12.00 8.25
C ALA A 135 15.42 -11.75 8.96
N GLN A 136 16.39 -11.13 8.29
CA GLN A 136 17.67 -10.70 8.83
C GLN A 136 17.84 -9.16 8.78
N ASP A 137 16.76 -8.40 8.58
CA ASP A 137 16.78 -6.94 8.62
C ASP A 137 17.28 -6.44 9.99
N LEU A 138 17.89 -5.26 10.02
CA LEU A 138 18.36 -4.64 11.27
C LEU A 138 17.19 -4.30 12.19
N ASP A 139 16.05 -3.96 11.60
CA ASP A 139 14.83 -3.62 12.31
C ASP A 139 14.02 -4.86 12.71
N GLU A 140 13.52 -4.87 13.94
CA GLU A 140 12.81 -6.00 14.52
C GLU A 140 11.42 -6.22 13.91
N ASP A 141 10.70 -5.17 13.59
CA ASP A 141 9.34 -5.26 13.03
C ASP A 141 9.36 -5.83 11.60
N VAL A 142 10.41 -5.52 10.85
CA VAL A 142 10.64 -6.09 9.51
C VAL A 142 10.97 -7.58 9.62
N ARG A 143 11.84 -7.97 10.56
CA ARG A 143 12.17 -9.39 10.78
C ARG A 143 10.94 -10.22 11.13
N TYR A 144 10.16 -9.79 12.12
CA TYR A 144 8.95 -10.52 12.54
C TYR A 144 7.93 -10.64 11.42
N SER A 145 7.74 -9.59 10.63
CA SER A 145 6.81 -9.63 9.50
C SER A 145 7.26 -10.58 8.42
N ALA A 146 8.56 -10.62 8.13
CA ALA A 146 9.13 -11.55 7.17
C ALA A 146 9.01 -13.01 7.64
N GLU A 147 9.25 -13.28 8.94
CA GLU A 147 9.08 -14.60 9.53
C GLU A 147 7.62 -15.10 9.46
N ILE A 148 6.66 -14.22 9.80
CA ILE A 148 5.23 -14.51 9.70
C ILE A 148 4.85 -14.81 8.24
N ALA A 149 5.25 -13.94 7.31
CA ALA A 149 4.97 -14.13 5.88
C ALA A 149 5.58 -15.42 5.31
N LEU A 150 6.78 -15.84 5.78
CA LEU A 150 7.37 -17.13 5.41
C LEU A 150 6.56 -18.31 5.95
N ALA A 151 6.02 -18.20 7.16
CA ALA A 151 5.13 -19.20 7.74
C ALA A 151 3.83 -19.30 6.93
N ASP A 152 3.24 -18.18 6.52
CA ASP A 152 2.04 -18.13 5.68
C ASP A 152 2.28 -18.81 4.32
N LEU A 153 3.41 -18.52 3.67
CA LEU A 153 3.80 -19.21 2.43
C LEU A 153 3.93 -20.73 2.62
N ALA A 154 4.59 -21.15 3.70
CA ALA A 154 4.74 -22.57 4.02
C ALA A 154 3.38 -23.25 4.26
N PHE A 155 2.47 -22.58 4.98
CA PHE A 155 1.12 -23.07 5.23
C PHE A 155 0.30 -23.18 3.94
N LEU A 156 0.32 -22.17 3.09
CA LEU A 156 -0.36 -22.20 1.78
C LEU A 156 0.16 -23.31 0.88
N LYS A 157 1.48 -23.55 0.88
CA LYS A 157 2.08 -24.68 0.15
C LYS A 157 1.61 -26.02 0.71
N HIS A 158 1.53 -26.16 2.03
CA HIS A 158 1.00 -27.35 2.68
C HIS A 158 -0.46 -27.61 2.26
N LEU A 159 -1.33 -26.60 2.30
CA LEU A 159 -2.72 -26.73 1.87
C LEU A 159 -2.86 -27.20 0.41
N ARG A 160 -2.09 -26.62 -0.51
CA ARG A 160 -2.11 -27.00 -1.94
C ARG A 160 -1.66 -28.44 -2.16
N SER A 161 -0.72 -28.94 -1.36
CA SER A 161 -0.24 -30.33 -1.47
C SER A 161 -1.29 -31.38 -1.07
N ARG A 162 -2.29 -31.00 -0.24
CA ARG A 162 -3.39 -31.87 0.17
C ARG A 162 -4.48 -31.94 -0.88
N THR A 163 -4.76 -30.84 -1.58
CA THR A 163 -5.85 -30.77 -2.58
C THR A 163 -5.50 -31.44 -3.91
N GLN A 164 -4.21 -31.51 -4.27
CA GLN A 164 -3.75 -32.16 -5.51
C GLN A 164 -3.63 -33.70 -5.42
N LYS A 165 -3.83 -34.29 -4.23
CA LYS A 165 -3.73 -35.74 -3.98
C LYS A 165 -5.09 -36.47 -3.98
N THR A 166 -6.13 -35.80 -4.47
CA THR A 166 -7.51 -36.32 -4.64
C THR A 166 -7.91 -36.14 -6.09
#